data_AF-A0A3Q7HR27-F1
#
_entry.id   AF-A0A3Q7HR27-F1
#
_cell.length_a   1.000
_cell.length_b   1.000
_cell.length_c   1.000
_cell.angle_alpha   90.00
_cell.angle_beta   90.00
_cell.angle_gamma   90.00
#
_symmetry.space_group_name_H-M   'P 1'
#
loop_
_entity.id
_entity.type
_entity.pdbx_description
1 polymer ?
#
loop_
_entity_poly.entity_id
_entity_poly.type
_entity_poly.pdbx_seq_one_letter_code
_entity_poly.pdbx_strand_id
1 'polypeptide(L)' 'PYIVMEFQSLDTGFKFYLDYAHRNSFSVRKNRISRSRKDKSIIGQEFVCSKEGFRLKKCNQACNCD' A
#
# COMPACT_ATOMS: atom_id res chain seq x y z
N PRO A 1 -11.17 0.81 9.29
CA PRO A 1 -10.17 -0.27 9.40
C PRO A 1 -9.63 -0.27 10.83
N TYR A 2 -9.32 -1.43 11.40
CA TYR A 2 -8.68 -1.54 12.72
C TYR A 2 -7.29 -2.17 12.58
N ILE A 3 -6.41 -1.87 13.54
CA ILE A 3 -5.05 -2.39 13.57
C ILE A 3 -5.12 -3.90 13.87
N VAL A 4 -4.31 -4.70 13.17
CA VAL A 4 -4.26 -6.18 13.27
C VAL A 4 -5.57 -6.88 12.81
N MET A 5 -6.16 -6.42 11.72
CA MET A 5 -7.22 -7.18 11.03
C MET A 5 -6.63 -8.37 10.26
N GLU A 6 -7.18 -9.56 10.48
CA GLU A 6 -6.81 -10.77 9.76
C GLU A 6 -7.69 -10.98 8.52
N PHE A 7 -7.08 -11.51 7.46
CA PHE A 7 -7.75 -11.83 6.21
C PHE A 7 -7.43 -13.26 5.80
N GLN A 8 -8.39 -13.94 5.17
CA GLN A 8 -8.20 -15.31 4.67
C GLN A 8 -7.18 -15.40 3.53
N SER A 9 -6.99 -14.31 2.78
CA SER A 9 -6.05 -14.24 1.66
C SER A 9 -5.61 -12.80 1.37
N LEU A 10 -4.55 -12.66 0.59
CA LEU A 10 -4.09 -11.35 0.12
C LEU A 10 -5.14 -10.63 -0.73
N ASP A 11 -5.91 -11.36 -1.54
CA ASP A 11 -6.92 -10.76 -2.41
C ASP A 11 -8.16 -10.32 -1.64
N THR A 12 -8.58 -11.07 -0.61
CA THR A 12 -9.66 -10.63 0.29
C THR A 12 -9.27 -9.36 1.05
N GLY A 13 -8.03 -9.31 1.56
CA GLY A 13 -7.47 -8.09 2.15
C GLY A 13 -7.41 -6.92 1.17
N PHE A 14 -6.92 -7.16 -0.05
CA PHE A 14 -6.86 -6.11 -1.07
C PHE A 14 -8.24 -5.57 -1.42
N LYS A 15 -9.24 -6.44 -1.59
CA LYS A 15 -10.62 -6.04 -1.87
C LYS A 15 -11.21 -5.20 -0.74
N PHE A 16 -10.99 -5.59 0.51
CA PHE A 16 -11.43 -4.80 1.66
C PHE A 16 -10.85 -3.37 1.64
N TYR A 17 -9.54 -3.23 1.36
CA TYR A 17 -8.92 -1.92 1.26
C TYR A 17 -9.36 -1.13 0.03
N LEU A 18 -9.68 -1.79 -1.09
CA LEU A 18 -10.29 -1.14 -2.26
C LEU A 18 -11.67 -0.57 -1.93
N ASP A 19 -12.54 -1.34 -1.28
CA ASP A 19 -13.87 -0.89 -0.89
C ASP A 19 -13.80 0.28 0.10
N TYR A 20 -12.85 0.21 1.05
CA TYR A 20 -12.56 1.32 1.96
C TYR A 20 -12.09 2.57 1.21
N ALA A 21 -11.17 2.41 0.26
CA ALA A 21 -10.63 3.50 -0.54
C ALA A 21 -11.71 4.18 -1.38
N HIS A 22 -12.59 3.39 -2.00
CA HIS A 22 -13.73 3.87 -2.76
C HIS A 22 -14.68 4.72 -1.91
N ARG A 23 -15.02 4.26 -0.71
CA ARG A 23 -15.88 5.01 0.24
C ARG A 23 -15.25 6.31 0.73
N ASN A 24 -13.92 6.40 0.71
CA ASN A 24 -13.16 7.54 1.22
C ASN A 24 -12.52 8.38 0.10
N SER A 25 -12.93 8.14 -1.15
CA SER A 25 -12.50 8.87 -2.35
C SER A 25 -10.97 8.88 -2.55
N PHE A 26 -10.33 7.71 -2.45
CA PHE A 26 -8.93 7.53 -2.84
C PHE A 26 -8.69 6.18 -3.51
N SER A 27 -7.47 5.95 -4.02
CA SER A 27 -7.09 4.69 -4.65
C SER A 27 -6.06 3.93 -3.83
N VAL A 28 -6.10 2.60 -3.94
CA VAL A 28 -5.11 1.68 -3.34
C VAL A 28 -4.51 0.82 -4.44
N ARG A 29 -3.21 0.59 -4.39
CA ARG A 29 -2.48 -0.24 -5.36
C ARG A 29 -1.56 -1.24 -4.68
N LYS A 30 -1.31 -2.37 -5.34
CA LYS A 30 -0.31 -3.36 -4.93
C LYS A 30 1.09 -2.79 -5.11
N ASN A 31 1.93 -2.89 -4.09
CA ASN A 31 3.32 -2.44 -4.10
C ASN A 31 4.26 -3.65 -4.00
N ARG A 32 5.07 -3.72 -2.94
CA ARG A 32 6.12 -4.72 -2.78
C ARG A 32 5.55 -6.08 -2.38
N ILE A 33 6.05 -7.13 -3.03
CA ILE A 33 5.80 -8.52 -2.63
C ILE A 33 7.00 -9.00 -1.83
N SER A 34 6.75 -9.48 -0.61
CA SER A 34 7.72 -10.17 0.22
C SER A 34 7.63 -11.66 -0.06
N ARG A 35 8.74 -12.26 -0.49
CA ARG A 35 8.85 -13.70 -0.75
C ARG A 35 9.77 -14.35 0.27
N SER A 36 9.43 -15.58 0.66
CA SER A 36 10.29 -16.43 1.47
C SER A 36 11.60 -16.72 0.74
N ARG A 37 12.72 -16.73 1.48
CA ARG A 37 14.04 -17.01 0.91
C ARG A 37 14.25 -18.49 0.56
N LYS A 38 13.47 -19.40 1.16
CA LYS A 38 13.67 -20.85 1.04
C LYS A 38 13.02 -21.42 -0.21
N ASP A 39 11.76 -21.06 -0.43
CA ASP A 39 10.85 -21.63 -1.43
C ASP A 39 10.27 -20.57 -2.38
N LYS A 40 10.61 -19.29 -2.19
CA LYS A 40 10.12 -18.15 -2.98
C LYS A 40 8.59 -17.95 -2.92
N SER A 41 7.90 -18.60 -1.98
CA SER A 41 6.47 -18.39 -1.74
C SER A 41 6.20 -16.96 -1.25
N ILE A 42 5.00 -16.43 -1.51
CA ILE A 42 4.61 -15.10 -1.06
C ILE A 42 4.28 -15.16 0.43
N ILE A 43 5.03 -14.42 1.24
CA ILE A 43 4.84 -14.31 2.69
C ILE A 43 4.24 -12.96 3.10
N GLY A 44 4.14 -12.01 2.17
CA GLY A 44 3.53 -10.71 2.43
C GLY A 44 3.39 -9.88 1.17
N GLN A 45 2.46 -8.93 1.23
CA GLN A 45 2.20 -7.95 0.17
C GLN A 45 1.93 -6.60 0.82
N GLU A 46 2.68 -5.59 0.39
CA GLU A 46 2.41 -4.20 0.75
C GLU A 46 1.35 -3.60 -0.19
N PHE A 47 0.42 -2.85 0.40
CA PHE A 47 -0.53 -2.01 -0.33
C PHE A 47 -0.26 -0.54 0.03
N VAL A 48 -0.34 0.35 -0.96
CA VAL A 48 -0.16 1.78 -0.76
C VAL A 48 -1.39 2.53 -1.25
N CYS A 49 -1.76 3.62 -0.58
CA CYS A 49 -2.87 4.48 -0.98
C CYS A 49 -2.37 5.75 -1.69
N SER A 50 -3.27 6.46 -2.36
CA SER A 50 -2.95 7.77 -2.96
C SER A 50 -2.97 8.94 -1.98
N LYS A 51 -3.48 8.73 -0.75
CA LYS A 51 -3.51 9.75 0.31
C LYS A 51 -2.22 9.86 1.11
N GLU A 52 -1.33 8.86 1.03
CA GLU A 52 -0.05 8.81 1.73
C GLU A 52 1.06 8.31 0.79
N GLY A 53 2.33 8.52 1.12
CA GLY A 53 3.45 8.06 0.29
C GLY A 53 4.08 9.12 -0.60
N PHE A 54 4.00 10.40 -0.21
CA PHE A 54 4.96 11.40 -0.69
C PHE A 54 6.36 10.89 -0.37
N ARG A 55 7.14 10.54 -1.39
CA ARG A 55 8.59 10.53 -1.22
C ARG A 55 8.93 11.95 -0.81
N LEU A 56 9.60 12.15 0.34
CA LEU A 56 10.35 13.38 0.55
C LEU A 56 11.12 13.61 -0.74
N LYS A 57 10.72 14.63 -1.52
CA LYS A 57 11.55 15.07 -2.63
C LYS A 57 12.89 15.31 -1.97
N LYS A 58 13.95 14.61 -2.40
CA LYS A 58 15.29 15.09 -2.08
C LYS A 58 15.28 16.53 -2.56
N CYS A 59 15.27 17.48 -1.65
CA CYS A 59 15.49 18.88 -1.98
C CYS A 59 16.94 18.97 -2.45
N ASN A 60 17.21 18.57 -3.68
CA ASN A 60 18.22 19.27 -4.44
C ASN A 60 17.56 20.61 -4.74
N GLN A 61 18.02 21.64 -4.04
CA GLN A 61 17.52 23.00 -4.07
C GLN A 61 17.27 23.46 -5.52
N ALA A 62 16.02 23.37 -5.97
CA ALA A 62 15.45 24.11 -7.09
C ALA A 62 14.03 23.59 -7.32
N CYS A 63 13.07 24.20 -6.65
CA CYS A 63 11.77 24.59 -7.19
C CYS A 63 10.88 24.97 -5.99
N ASN A 64 10.83 26.28 -5.73
CA ASN A 64 9.69 26.90 -5.08
C ASN A 64 8.44 26.57 -5.90
N CYS A 65 7.40 26.05 -5.25
CA CYS A 65 6.04 26.14 -5.74
C CYS A 65 5.15 26.40 -4.53
N ASP A 66 4.73 27.67 -4.45
CA ASP A 66 3.55 28.29 -3.81
C ASP A 66 3.06 27.77 -2.45
#